data_AF-X1UVF0-F1
#
_entry.id   AF-X1UVF0-F1
#
_cell.length_a   1.000
_cell.length_b   1.000
_cell.length_c   1.000
_cell.angle_alpha   90.00
_cell.angle_beta   90.00
_cell.angle_gamma   90.00
#
_symmetry.space_group_name_H-M   'P 1'
#
loop_
_entity.id
_entity.type
_entity.pdbx_description
1 polymer ?
#
loop_
_entity_poly.entity_id
_entity_poly.type
_entity_poly.pdbx_seq_one_letter_code
_entity_poly.pdbx_strand_id
1 'polypeptide(L)'
;DEQISLIKADIARARAEDRVVVYLSCPISSRGGGYSVTNVDIAKHTQRRLLADWGHRFWILNPAQYQLESKEGTGLITQHAEKLKISKTELTRLQKAHPPEGGDYMRMWTKVLVEDEEKDSRHLGRNFDAFYFLGPSDVRDFFTSGGALTVTAGIEEYFARKFTMDPDFHRFYSTRGSKWETQRKHFFRFYSVRASANFSLGCHDEWNIFRLINQARLDASKKDTPPEGDTGELLSGFFDGRQITPGAAVCEVSGGYTIS
;
A
#
# COMPACT_ATOMS: atom_id res chain seq x y z
N ASP A 1 2.26 -6.61 -19.86
CA ASP A 1 1.11 -6.29 -18.98
C ASP A 1 1.06 -4.78 -18.90
N GLU A 2 0.01 -4.18 -19.47
CA GLU A 2 -0.02 -2.73 -19.72
C GLU A 2 -0.06 -1.90 -18.43
N GLN A 3 -0.75 -2.38 -17.39
CA GLN A 3 -0.80 -1.70 -16.09
C GLN A 3 0.59 -1.64 -15.44
N ILE A 4 1.34 -2.73 -15.52
CA ILE A 4 2.73 -2.79 -15.05
C ILE A 4 3.60 -1.81 -15.83
N SER A 5 3.45 -1.75 -17.16
CA SER A 5 4.19 -0.81 -18.01
C SER A 5 3.91 0.65 -17.66
N LEU A 6 2.65 1.01 -17.35
CA LEU A 6 2.28 2.36 -16.95
C LEU A 6 2.88 2.73 -15.59
N ILE A 7 2.81 1.82 -14.60
CA ILE A 7 3.44 2.04 -13.29
C ILE A 7 4.95 2.20 -13.43
N LYS A 8 5.61 1.31 -14.20
CA LYS A 8 7.05 1.40 -14.45
C LYS A 8 7.43 2.70 -15.18
N ALA A 9 6.60 3.18 -16.10
CA ALA A 9 6.83 4.47 -16.78
C ALA A 9 6.75 5.66 -15.81
N ASP A 10 5.82 5.66 -14.84
CA ASP A 10 5.76 6.70 -13.81
C ASP A 10 6.97 6.66 -12.88
N ILE A 11 7.42 5.46 -12.49
CA ILE A 11 8.66 5.29 -11.72
C ILE A 11 9.86 5.82 -12.52
N ALA A 12 9.99 5.42 -13.79
CA ALA A 12 11.08 5.89 -14.65
C ALA A 12 11.09 7.41 -14.81
N ARG A 13 9.91 8.05 -14.91
CA ARG A 13 9.76 9.50 -14.94
C ARG A 13 10.24 10.16 -13.64
N ALA A 14 9.82 9.63 -12.49
CA ALA A 14 10.26 10.14 -11.19
C ALA A 14 11.79 10.06 -11.05
N ARG A 15 12.40 8.95 -11.49
CA ARG A 15 13.87 8.79 -11.50
C ARG A 15 14.57 9.73 -12.48
N ALA A 16 14.00 9.94 -13.67
CA ALA A 16 14.54 10.89 -14.65
C ALA A 16 14.50 12.35 -14.15
N GLU A 17 13.59 12.65 -13.21
CA GLU A 17 13.51 13.93 -12.50
C GLU A 17 14.40 14.00 -11.24
N ASP A 18 15.32 13.04 -11.04
CA ASP A 18 16.22 12.96 -9.88
C ASP A 18 15.48 12.94 -8.53
N ARG A 19 14.29 12.31 -8.50
CA ARG A 19 13.51 12.13 -7.27
C ARG A 19 13.85 10.83 -6.58
N VAL A 20 13.82 10.87 -5.24
CA VAL A 20 13.87 9.69 -4.36
C VAL A 20 12.54 8.96 -4.44
N VAL A 21 12.55 7.75 -4.99
CA VAL A 21 11.37 6.90 -5.23
C VAL A 21 11.11 6.03 -4.02
N VAL A 22 9.94 6.22 -3.39
CA VAL A 22 9.56 5.47 -2.19
C VAL A 22 8.27 4.69 -2.43
N TYR A 23 8.29 3.39 -2.17
CA TYR A 23 7.10 2.56 -2.18
C TYR A 23 6.33 2.70 -0.87
N LEU A 24 5.04 3.06 -0.94
CA LEU A 24 4.17 3.14 0.23
C LEU A 24 3.33 1.87 0.39
N SER A 25 3.70 1.00 1.33
CA SER A 25 2.91 -0.17 1.71
C SER A 25 1.75 0.25 2.63
N CYS A 26 0.51 -0.05 2.23
CA CYS A 26 -0.70 0.35 2.95
C CYS A 26 -1.70 -0.79 3.09
N PRO A 27 -2.37 -0.94 4.26
CA PRO A 27 -3.34 -2.00 4.50
C PRO A 27 -4.66 -1.70 3.80
N ILE A 28 -4.75 -1.91 2.48
CA ILE A 28 -5.94 -1.57 1.69
C ILE A 28 -7.11 -2.51 1.99
N SER A 29 -6.82 -3.79 2.29
CA SER A 29 -7.87 -4.76 2.65
C SER A 29 -8.59 -4.36 3.95
N SER A 30 -9.91 -4.58 4.00
CA SER A 30 -10.75 -4.34 5.17
C SER A 30 -10.78 -5.51 6.16
N ARG A 31 -9.89 -6.51 6.01
CA ARG A 31 -9.85 -7.69 6.87
C ARG A 31 -9.70 -7.27 8.33
N GLY A 32 -10.61 -7.74 9.20
CA GLY A 32 -10.58 -7.42 10.63
C GLY A 32 -11.45 -6.23 11.06
N GLY A 33 -12.30 -5.71 10.17
CA GLY A 33 -13.36 -4.74 10.54
C GLY A 33 -13.19 -3.33 9.97
N GLY A 34 -12.19 -3.11 9.12
CA GLY A 34 -11.97 -1.84 8.43
C GLY A 34 -12.94 -1.59 7.26
N TYR A 35 -12.75 -0.47 6.58
CA TYR A 35 -13.42 -0.11 5.34
C TYR A 35 -12.38 0.28 4.30
N SER A 36 -12.36 -0.40 3.14
CA SER A 36 -11.27 -0.25 2.16
C SER A 36 -11.13 1.18 1.65
N VAL A 37 -12.23 1.91 1.45
CA VAL A 37 -12.17 3.33 1.04
C VAL A 37 -11.53 4.19 2.12
N THR A 38 -11.86 3.98 3.40
CA THR A 38 -11.20 4.69 4.50
C THR A 38 -9.71 4.36 4.57
N ASN A 39 -9.29 3.11 4.29
CA ASN A 39 -7.87 2.75 4.24
C ASN A 39 -7.13 3.52 3.13
N VAL A 40 -7.82 3.91 2.07
CA VAL A 40 -7.26 4.64 0.93
C VAL A 40 -7.21 6.12 1.20
N ASP A 41 -8.23 6.65 1.88
CA ASP A 41 -8.20 8.01 2.44
C ASP A 41 -6.98 8.16 3.39
N ILE A 42 -6.74 7.16 4.24
CA ILE A 42 -5.55 7.07 5.11
C ILE A 42 -4.26 7.02 4.27
N ALA A 43 -4.16 6.13 3.29
CA ALA A 43 -2.95 6.02 2.45
C ALA A 43 -2.63 7.34 1.72
N LYS A 44 -3.66 8.04 1.21
CA LYS A 44 -3.51 9.36 0.58
C LYS A 44 -3.09 10.43 1.58
N HIS A 45 -3.66 10.41 2.78
CA HIS A 45 -3.27 11.31 3.86
C HIS A 45 -1.80 11.12 4.24
N THR A 46 -1.38 9.87 4.47
CA THR A 46 0.02 9.52 4.77
C THR A 46 0.95 9.96 3.65
N GLN A 47 0.60 9.72 2.38
CA GLN A 47 1.39 10.20 1.24
C GLN A 47 1.57 11.72 1.26
N ARG A 48 0.49 12.49 1.50
CA ARG A 48 0.59 13.96 1.58
C ARG A 48 1.45 14.42 2.74
N ARG A 49 1.28 13.79 3.92
CA ARG A 49 2.11 14.07 5.10
C ARG A 49 3.59 13.81 4.80
N LEU A 50 3.92 12.65 4.23
CA LEU A 50 5.30 12.31 3.85
C LEU A 50 5.89 13.32 2.86
N LEU A 51 5.14 13.73 1.84
CA LEU A 51 5.59 14.76 0.89
C LEU A 51 5.79 16.14 1.56
N ALA A 52 4.95 16.49 2.54
CA ALA A 52 5.11 17.71 3.32
C ALA A 52 6.35 17.67 4.23
N ASP A 53 6.59 16.54 4.88
CA ASP A 53 7.68 16.35 5.85
C ASP A 53 9.04 16.16 5.16
N TRP A 54 9.08 15.38 4.07
CA TRP A 54 10.32 15.01 3.38
C TRP A 54 10.67 15.94 2.21
N GLY A 55 9.67 16.65 1.69
CA GLY A 55 9.85 17.69 0.68
C GLY A 55 9.84 17.20 -0.77
N HIS A 56 10.03 18.15 -1.68
CA HIS A 56 9.74 18.02 -3.11
C HIS A 56 10.64 17.03 -3.88
N ARG A 57 11.80 16.64 -3.33
CA ARG A 57 12.69 15.65 -3.96
C ARG A 57 12.24 14.20 -3.75
N PHE A 58 11.18 13.96 -2.98
CA PHE A 58 10.60 12.64 -2.82
C PHE A 58 9.42 12.45 -3.77
N TRP A 59 9.29 11.23 -4.28
CA TRP A 59 8.12 10.75 -4.98
C TRP A 59 7.64 9.46 -4.35
N ILE A 60 6.37 9.43 -3.96
CA ILE A 60 5.78 8.31 -3.24
C ILE A 60 4.86 7.55 -4.20
N LEU A 61 5.22 6.29 -4.50
CA LEU A 61 4.33 5.37 -5.19
C LEU A 61 3.32 4.83 -4.20
N ASN A 62 2.06 5.24 -4.33
CA ASN A 62 0.96 4.82 -3.46
C ASN A 62 0.06 3.80 -4.17
N PRO A 63 0.19 2.49 -3.89
CA PRO A 63 -0.59 1.41 -4.49
C PRO A 63 -2.09 1.62 -4.43
N ALA A 64 -2.58 2.28 -3.38
CA ALA A 64 -4.01 2.54 -3.19
C ALA A 64 -4.61 3.36 -4.34
N GLN A 65 -3.81 4.21 -5.00
CA GLN A 65 -4.22 4.98 -6.17
C GLN A 65 -4.27 4.15 -7.46
N TYR A 66 -3.54 3.04 -7.51
CA TYR A 66 -3.43 2.17 -8.68
C TYR A 66 -4.37 0.96 -8.59
N GLN A 67 -4.72 0.53 -7.37
CA GLN A 67 -5.59 -0.64 -7.13
C GLN A 67 -7.07 -0.31 -7.09
N LEU A 68 -7.47 0.93 -6.79
CA LEU A 68 -8.88 1.30 -6.77
C LEU A 68 -9.32 2.00 -8.05
N GLU A 69 -10.28 1.37 -8.72
CA GLU A 69 -11.10 1.98 -9.76
C GLU A 69 -12.24 2.83 -9.16
N SER A 70 -11.98 3.58 -8.09
CA SER A 70 -12.94 4.58 -7.62
C SER A 70 -12.79 5.87 -8.44
N LYS A 71 -13.67 6.86 -8.24
CA LYS A 71 -13.54 8.23 -8.79
C LYS A 71 -12.21 8.92 -8.48
N GLU A 72 -11.39 8.28 -7.67
CA GLU A 72 -10.28 8.82 -6.91
C GLU A 72 -8.96 8.05 -7.16
N GLY A 73 -8.97 7.02 -8.02
CA GLY A 73 -7.79 6.31 -8.49
C GLY A 73 -7.39 6.67 -9.92
N THR A 74 -6.29 6.08 -10.40
CA THR A 74 -5.66 6.39 -11.69
C THR A 74 -6.46 5.90 -12.92
N GLY A 75 -7.46 5.03 -12.71
CA GLY A 75 -8.34 4.54 -13.78
C GLY A 75 -7.66 3.60 -14.78
N LEU A 76 -6.52 3.01 -14.44
CA LEU A 76 -5.67 2.26 -15.38
C LEU A 76 -6.35 1.03 -15.98
N ILE A 77 -7.18 0.32 -15.20
CA ILE A 77 -7.95 -0.82 -15.71
C ILE A 77 -9.02 -0.34 -16.71
N THR A 78 -9.66 0.80 -16.45
CA THR A 78 -10.60 1.42 -17.39
C THR A 78 -9.88 1.84 -18.69
N GLN A 79 -8.70 2.48 -18.58
CA GLN A 79 -7.90 2.86 -19.75
C GLN A 79 -7.41 1.65 -20.56
N HIS A 80 -6.99 0.56 -19.89
CA HIS A 80 -6.60 -0.68 -20.55
C HIS A 80 -7.79 -1.35 -21.25
N ALA A 81 -8.95 -1.39 -20.58
CA ALA A 81 -10.19 -1.90 -21.17
C ALA A 81 -10.61 -1.10 -22.41
N GLU A 82 -10.49 0.23 -22.38
CA GLU A 82 -10.73 1.10 -23.54
C GLU A 82 -9.79 0.76 -24.71
N LYS A 83 -8.50 0.53 -24.44
CA LYS A 83 -7.53 0.12 -25.48
C LYS A 83 -7.84 -1.26 -26.06
N LEU A 84 -8.33 -2.17 -25.23
CA LEU A 84 -8.82 -3.49 -25.66
C LEU A 84 -10.22 -3.44 -26.31
N LYS A 85 -10.82 -2.24 -26.47
CA LYS A 85 -12.17 -2.03 -27.00
C LYS A 85 -13.25 -2.75 -26.19
N ILE A 86 -13.01 -2.98 -24.90
CA ILE A 86 -13.97 -3.53 -23.95
C ILE A 86 -14.87 -2.38 -23.49
N SER A 87 -16.19 -2.54 -23.66
CA SER A 87 -17.14 -1.51 -23.23
C SER A 87 -17.20 -1.41 -21.70
N LYS A 88 -17.55 -0.24 -21.17
CA LYS A 88 -17.70 -0.03 -19.72
C LYS A 88 -18.70 -1.01 -19.08
N THR A 89 -19.76 -1.36 -19.80
CA THR A 89 -20.77 -2.34 -19.37
C THR A 89 -20.18 -3.75 -19.30
N GLU A 90 -19.37 -4.13 -20.28
CA GLU A 90 -18.69 -5.41 -20.31
C GLU A 90 -17.60 -5.50 -19.24
N LEU A 91 -16.81 -4.43 -19.04
CA LEU A 91 -15.85 -4.33 -17.95
C LEU A 91 -16.53 -4.51 -16.59
N THR A 92 -17.65 -3.82 -16.36
CA THR A 92 -18.44 -3.95 -15.13
C THR A 92 -18.95 -5.37 -14.93
N ARG A 93 -19.34 -6.06 -16.02
CA ARG A 93 -19.78 -7.46 -15.99
C ARG A 93 -18.63 -8.39 -15.63
N LEU A 94 -17.46 -8.22 -16.25
CA LEU A 94 -16.26 -9.01 -16.00
C LEU A 94 -15.75 -8.83 -14.57
N GLN A 95 -15.71 -7.61 -14.06
CA GLN A 95 -15.34 -7.32 -12.67
C GLN A 95 -16.29 -7.95 -11.64
N LYS A 96 -17.59 -8.04 -11.98
CA LYS A 96 -18.56 -8.73 -11.13
C LYS A 96 -18.41 -10.24 -11.20
N ALA A 97 -18.08 -10.79 -12.37
CA ALA A 97 -17.92 -12.23 -12.57
C ALA A 97 -16.61 -12.77 -11.99
N HIS A 98 -15.53 -12.00 -12.12
CA HIS A 98 -14.18 -12.33 -11.68
C HIS A 98 -13.58 -11.11 -10.98
N PRO A 99 -13.97 -10.83 -9.73
CA PRO A 99 -13.39 -9.72 -8.99
C PRO A 99 -11.89 -10.01 -8.78
N PRO A 100 -10.99 -9.05 -9.07
CA PRO A 100 -9.56 -9.25 -8.84
C PRO A 100 -9.31 -9.53 -7.35
N GLU A 101 -8.58 -10.59 -7.06
CA GLU A 101 -8.27 -11.02 -5.70
C GLU A 101 -6.92 -10.44 -5.24
N GLY A 102 -6.64 -10.50 -3.94
CA GLY A 102 -5.37 -10.03 -3.39
C GLY A 102 -4.14 -10.70 -4.04
N GLY A 103 -4.25 -11.97 -4.44
CA GLY A 103 -3.20 -12.68 -5.17
C GLY A 103 -2.90 -12.11 -6.55
N ASP A 104 -3.93 -11.66 -7.29
CA ASP A 104 -3.75 -11.03 -8.61
C ASP A 104 -3.00 -9.71 -8.48
N TYR A 105 -3.38 -8.91 -7.47
CA TYR A 105 -2.68 -7.68 -7.15
C TYR A 105 -1.24 -7.92 -6.74
N MET A 106 -0.99 -8.93 -5.90
CA MET A 106 0.38 -9.25 -5.48
C MET A 106 1.24 -9.75 -6.64
N ARG A 107 0.70 -10.52 -7.58
CA ARG A 107 1.42 -10.91 -8.80
C ARG A 107 1.87 -9.69 -9.60
N MET A 108 1.01 -8.69 -9.74
CA MET A 108 1.35 -7.42 -10.41
C MET A 108 2.44 -6.67 -9.63
N TRP A 109 2.26 -6.51 -8.31
CA TRP A 109 3.20 -5.76 -7.48
C TRP A 109 4.56 -6.41 -7.38
N THR A 110 4.66 -7.74 -7.28
CA THR A 110 5.95 -8.45 -7.29
C THR A 110 6.76 -8.07 -8.53
N LYS A 111 6.13 -8.00 -9.71
CA LYS A 111 6.82 -7.58 -10.93
C LYS A 111 7.26 -6.12 -10.90
N VAL A 112 6.43 -5.22 -10.35
CA VAL A 112 6.79 -3.80 -10.23
C VAL A 112 7.95 -3.59 -9.25
N LEU A 113 7.91 -4.29 -8.11
CA LEU A 113 8.84 -4.11 -6.99
C LEU A 113 10.20 -4.78 -7.22
N VAL A 114 10.21 -5.94 -7.88
CA VAL A 114 11.41 -6.79 -8.01
C VAL A 114 12.12 -6.59 -9.35
N GLU A 115 11.37 -6.48 -10.46
CA GLU A 115 11.97 -6.43 -11.79
C GLU A 115 12.60 -5.06 -12.07
N ASP A 116 13.93 -5.04 -12.13
CA ASP A 116 14.71 -3.93 -12.69
C ASP A 116 14.45 -3.76 -14.20
N GLU A 117 14.82 -2.60 -14.76
CA GLU A 117 14.83 -2.42 -16.22
C GLU A 117 15.81 -3.41 -16.89
N GLU A 118 15.50 -3.83 -18.12
CA GLU A 118 15.96 -5.04 -18.84
C GLU A 118 17.48 -5.32 -18.90
N LYS A 119 18.34 -4.41 -18.43
CA LYS A 119 19.80 -4.57 -18.47
C LYS A 119 20.42 -5.19 -17.21
N ASP A 120 19.70 -5.28 -16.09
CA ASP A 120 20.18 -5.95 -14.87
C ASP A 120 19.34 -7.21 -14.57
N SER A 121 19.94 -8.39 -14.78
CA SER A 121 19.27 -9.69 -14.57
C SER A 121 19.16 -10.09 -13.09
N ARG A 122 19.70 -9.28 -12.17
CA ARG A 122 19.73 -9.60 -10.73
C ARG A 122 18.44 -9.25 -10.00
N HIS A 123 17.59 -8.41 -10.59
CA HIS A 123 16.27 -8.03 -10.05
C HIS A 123 16.35 -7.62 -8.57
N LEU A 124 17.17 -6.61 -8.28
CA LEU A 124 17.48 -6.13 -6.93
C LEU A 124 16.56 -4.99 -6.50
N GLY A 125 15.43 -4.75 -7.18
CA GLY A 125 14.47 -3.70 -6.86
C GLY A 125 15.07 -2.29 -6.89
N ARG A 126 15.98 -2.03 -7.84
CA ARG A 126 16.73 -0.77 -8.01
C ARG A 126 15.89 0.40 -8.50
N ASN A 127 14.62 0.13 -8.81
CA ASN A 127 13.63 1.14 -9.15
C ASN A 127 13.15 1.93 -7.93
N PHE A 128 13.45 1.48 -6.72
CA PHE A 128 13.07 2.12 -5.46
C PHE A 128 14.29 2.43 -4.61
N ASP A 129 14.24 3.58 -3.95
CA ASP A 129 15.25 4.05 -2.99
C ASP A 129 14.86 3.69 -1.55
N ALA A 130 13.55 3.57 -1.27
CA ALA A 130 13.06 3.11 0.02
C ALA A 130 11.66 2.48 -0.02
N PHE A 131 11.34 1.75 1.05
CA PHE A 131 9.99 1.28 1.38
C PHE A 131 9.47 2.03 2.62
N TYR A 132 8.21 2.41 2.62
CA TYR A 132 7.51 2.96 3.78
C TYR A 132 6.30 2.09 4.11
N PHE A 133 6.32 1.46 5.28
CA PHE A 133 5.22 0.65 5.80
C PHE A 133 4.38 1.49 6.75
N LEU A 134 3.11 1.70 6.35
CA LEU A 134 2.16 2.49 7.11
C LEU A 134 1.93 1.89 8.50
N GLY A 135 2.13 2.70 9.53
CA GLY A 135 2.02 2.31 10.92
C GLY A 135 0.80 2.88 11.65
N PRO A 136 0.63 2.54 12.95
CA PRO A 136 -0.49 3.04 13.74
C PRO A 136 -0.47 4.56 13.97
N SER A 137 0.70 5.20 14.03
CA SER A 137 0.80 6.66 14.19
C SER A 137 0.31 7.38 12.93
N ASP A 138 0.57 6.83 11.75
CA ASP A 138 0.01 7.34 10.48
C ASP A 138 -1.52 7.33 10.48
N VAL A 139 -2.13 6.25 10.97
CA VAL A 139 -3.59 6.14 11.08
C VAL A 139 -4.14 7.11 12.11
N ARG A 140 -3.49 7.23 13.26
CA ARG A 140 -3.90 8.17 14.31
C ARG A 140 -3.88 9.60 13.80
N ASP A 141 -2.80 9.99 13.13
CA ASP A 141 -2.64 11.31 12.53
C ASP A 141 -3.79 11.63 11.56
N PHE A 142 -4.18 10.69 10.70
CA PHE A 142 -5.36 10.85 9.83
C PHE A 142 -6.62 11.21 10.61
N PHE A 143 -6.94 10.46 11.67
CA PHE A 143 -8.16 10.69 12.45
C PHE A 143 -8.08 11.94 13.35
N THR A 144 -6.89 12.37 13.76
CA THR A 144 -6.72 13.54 14.62
C THR A 144 -6.41 14.83 13.87
N SER A 145 -6.07 14.76 12.58
CA SER A 145 -5.74 15.91 11.73
C SER A 145 -6.83 17.00 11.68
N GLY A 146 -8.08 16.61 11.94
CA GLY A 146 -9.22 17.54 12.07
C GLY A 146 -9.34 18.26 13.41
N GLY A 147 -8.33 18.17 14.30
CA GLY A 147 -8.32 18.82 15.61
C GLY A 147 -8.94 18.00 16.75
N ALA A 148 -9.21 16.71 16.53
CA ALA A 148 -9.75 15.84 17.57
C ALA A 148 -8.71 15.65 18.70
N LEU A 149 -9.13 15.91 19.94
CA LEU A 149 -8.25 15.83 21.12
C LEU A 149 -7.77 14.41 21.43
N THR A 150 -8.52 13.41 20.98
CA THR A 150 -8.18 12.00 21.16
C THR A 150 -8.44 11.22 19.89
N VAL A 151 -7.71 10.13 19.70
CA VAL A 151 -7.93 9.17 18.60
C VAL A 151 -9.36 8.63 18.65
N THR A 152 -9.90 8.37 19.85
CA THR A 152 -11.27 7.92 20.03
C THR A 152 -12.26 8.90 19.42
N ALA A 153 -12.18 10.18 19.81
CA ALA A 153 -13.04 11.23 19.28
C ALA A 153 -12.90 11.35 17.76
N GLY A 154 -11.67 11.36 17.24
CA GLY A 154 -11.41 11.47 15.80
C GLY A 154 -12.03 10.32 14.98
N ILE A 155 -11.92 9.08 15.46
CA ILE A 155 -12.53 7.91 14.81
C ILE A 155 -14.06 7.98 14.85
N GLU A 156 -14.64 8.32 16.00
CA GLU A 156 -16.10 8.38 16.15
C GLU A 156 -16.72 9.52 15.34
N GLU A 157 -16.09 10.70 15.34
CA GLU A 157 -16.48 11.84 14.51
C GLU A 157 -16.36 11.52 13.03
N TYR A 158 -15.24 10.92 12.59
CA TYR A 158 -15.08 10.48 11.20
C TYR A 158 -16.19 9.51 10.81
N PHE A 159 -16.48 8.50 11.65
CA PHE A 159 -17.53 7.54 11.37
C PHE A 159 -18.89 8.23 11.24
N ALA A 160 -19.26 9.10 12.19
CA ALA A 160 -20.54 9.81 12.16
C ALA A 160 -20.69 10.71 10.91
N ARG A 161 -19.63 11.45 10.56
CA ARG A 161 -19.60 12.27 9.34
C ARG A 161 -19.74 11.42 8.09
N LYS A 162 -18.89 10.39 7.93
CA LYS A 162 -18.88 9.52 6.74
C LYS A 162 -20.21 8.76 6.61
N PHE A 163 -20.76 8.26 7.71
CA PHE A 163 -22.07 7.59 7.73
C PHE A 163 -23.24 8.50 7.32
N THR A 164 -23.12 9.80 7.56
CA THR A 164 -24.14 10.79 7.15
C THR A 164 -23.96 11.22 5.69
N MET A 165 -22.71 11.42 5.26
CA MET A 165 -22.39 12.07 3.99
C MET A 165 -22.18 11.10 2.82
N ASP A 166 -21.80 9.85 3.08
CA ASP A 166 -21.45 8.86 2.07
C ASP A 166 -22.51 7.74 2.02
N PRO A 167 -23.34 7.67 0.96
CA PRO A 167 -24.38 6.65 0.81
C PRO A 167 -23.83 5.22 0.74
N ASP A 168 -22.60 5.03 0.24
CA ASP A 168 -21.98 3.71 0.14
C ASP A 168 -21.45 3.26 1.49
N PHE A 169 -20.84 4.17 2.25
CA PHE A 169 -20.47 3.93 3.65
C PHE A 169 -21.70 3.64 4.49
N HIS A 170 -22.74 4.46 4.38
CA HIS A 170 -24.02 4.26 5.04
C HIS A 170 -24.58 2.87 4.71
N ARG A 171 -24.70 2.54 3.42
CA ARG A 171 -25.19 1.22 2.99
C ARG A 171 -24.35 0.09 3.56
N PHE A 172 -23.01 0.18 3.53
CA PHE A 172 -22.11 -0.85 4.05
C PHE A 172 -22.31 -1.12 5.54
N TYR A 173 -22.49 -0.06 6.34
CA TYR A 173 -22.73 -0.18 7.79
C TYR A 173 -24.21 -0.40 8.16
N SER A 174 -25.14 -0.25 7.22
CA SER A 174 -26.58 -0.49 7.40
C SER A 174 -27.07 -1.85 6.88
N THR A 175 -26.34 -2.54 6.00
CA THR A 175 -26.85 -3.72 5.24
C THR A 175 -26.95 -5.04 6.01
N ARG A 176 -26.83 -5.08 7.34
CA ARG A 176 -26.89 -6.35 8.11
C ARG A 176 -27.67 -6.27 9.41
N GLY A 177 -28.99 -6.05 9.33
CA GLY A 177 -29.93 -6.26 10.46
C GLY A 177 -29.47 -5.65 11.79
N SER A 178 -29.85 -6.27 12.92
CA SER A 178 -29.54 -5.82 14.29
C SER A 178 -28.05 -5.78 14.69
N LYS A 179 -27.10 -5.86 13.75
CA LYS A 179 -25.64 -5.92 14.01
C LYS A 179 -24.88 -4.61 13.75
N TRP A 180 -25.58 -3.48 13.57
CA TRP A 180 -24.92 -2.18 13.30
C TRP A 180 -23.94 -1.79 14.42
N GLU A 181 -24.31 -2.00 15.70
CA GLU A 181 -23.43 -1.70 16.84
C GLU A 181 -22.16 -2.53 16.81
N THR A 182 -22.28 -3.81 16.44
CA THR A 182 -21.13 -4.72 16.32
C THR A 182 -20.19 -4.26 15.21
N GLN A 183 -20.71 -3.82 14.07
CA GLN A 183 -19.89 -3.31 12.97
C GLN A 183 -19.21 -1.99 13.31
N ARG A 184 -19.90 -1.09 14.01
CA ARG A 184 -19.30 0.15 14.53
C ARG A 184 -18.19 -0.16 15.54
N LYS A 185 -18.40 -1.13 16.44
CA LYS A 185 -17.37 -1.60 17.39
C LYS A 185 -16.16 -2.21 16.66
N HIS A 186 -16.38 -2.96 15.59
CA HIS A 186 -15.30 -3.51 14.77
C HIS A 186 -14.53 -2.42 14.03
N PHE A 187 -15.21 -1.43 13.44
CA PHE A 187 -14.58 -0.27 12.82
C PHE A 187 -13.66 0.44 13.83
N PHE A 188 -14.21 0.76 15.01
CA PHE A 188 -13.46 1.44 16.06
C PHE A 188 -12.23 0.64 16.52
N ARG A 189 -12.41 -0.65 16.82
CA ARG A 189 -11.31 -1.54 17.22
C ARG A 189 -10.25 -1.70 16.14
N PHE A 190 -10.67 -1.74 14.88
CA PHE A 190 -9.74 -1.85 13.77
C PHE A 190 -8.89 -0.59 13.65
N TYR A 191 -9.51 0.58 13.54
CA TYR A 191 -8.78 1.84 13.31
C TYR A 191 -8.03 2.38 14.55
N SER A 192 -8.38 1.93 15.75
CA SER A 192 -7.65 2.32 16.96
C SER A 192 -6.33 1.58 17.13
N VAL A 193 -6.27 0.28 16.79
CA VAL A 193 -5.12 -0.58 17.17
C VAL A 193 -4.65 -1.57 16.09
N ARG A 194 -5.43 -1.83 15.03
CA ARG A 194 -5.08 -2.83 13.99
C ARG A 194 -4.84 -2.27 12.60
N ALA A 195 -5.27 -1.05 12.31
CA ALA A 195 -5.04 -0.44 11.01
C ALA A 195 -3.55 -0.09 10.88
N SER A 196 -2.77 -1.02 10.31
CA SER A 196 -1.36 -0.85 9.97
C SER A 196 -0.89 -1.99 9.08
N ALA A 197 0.30 -1.84 8.50
CA ALA A 197 0.98 -2.90 7.73
C ALA A 197 1.09 -4.23 8.51
N ASN A 198 1.18 -4.17 9.85
CA ASN A 198 1.32 -5.37 10.70
C ASN A 198 0.14 -6.35 10.62
N PHE A 199 -1.04 -5.91 10.19
CA PHE A 199 -2.24 -6.74 10.17
C PHE A 199 -2.85 -6.91 8.78
N SER A 200 -2.08 -6.58 7.72
CA SER A 200 -2.51 -6.69 6.34
C SER A 200 -1.71 -7.76 5.62
N LEU A 201 -2.41 -8.72 5.01
CA LEU A 201 -1.79 -9.79 4.22
C LEU A 201 -0.95 -9.22 3.06
N GLY A 202 -1.48 -8.24 2.32
CA GLY A 202 -0.74 -7.62 1.22
C GLY A 202 0.54 -6.93 1.71
N CYS A 203 0.46 -6.26 2.88
CA CYS A 203 1.64 -5.65 3.47
C CYS A 203 2.65 -6.68 3.98
N HIS A 204 2.20 -7.87 4.40
CA HIS A 204 3.09 -8.96 4.75
C HIS A 204 3.82 -9.52 3.53
N ASP A 205 3.12 -9.69 2.40
CA ASP A 205 3.78 -10.08 1.15
C ASP A 205 4.77 -9.00 0.69
N GLU A 206 4.40 -7.73 0.75
CA GLU A 206 5.28 -6.59 0.43
C GLU A 206 6.50 -6.54 1.37
N TRP A 207 6.33 -6.85 2.66
CA TRP A 207 7.43 -6.98 3.61
C TRP A 207 8.36 -8.14 3.24
N ASN A 208 7.79 -9.29 2.87
CA ASN A 208 8.57 -10.44 2.44
C ASN A 208 9.31 -10.17 1.12
N ILE A 209 8.74 -9.40 0.19
CA ILE A 209 9.44 -8.92 -1.01
C ILE A 209 10.62 -8.01 -0.62
N PHE A 210 10.38 -7.01 0.23
CA PHE A 210 11.42 -6.11 0.73
C PHE A 210 12.57 -6.88 1.39
N ARG A 211 12.24 -7.86 2.24
CA ARG A 211 13.19 -8.78 2.87
C ARG A 211 14.00 -9.56 1.85
N LEU A 212 13.34 -10.17 0.86
CA LEU A 212 14.02 -10.99 -0.15
C LEU A 212 14.96 -10.15 -1.02
N ILE A 213 14.57 -8.91 -1.37
CA ILE A 213 15.43 -7.96 -2.06
C ILE A 213 16.67 -7.64 -1.21
N ASN A 214 16.48 -7.34 0.08
CA ASN A 214 17.58 -7.04 1.00
C ASN A 214 18.53 -8.22 1.21
N GLN A 215 17.98 -9.43 1.31
CA GLN A 215 18.79 -10.64 1.39
C GLN A 215 19.62 -10.82 0.11
N ALA A 216 19.03 -10.62 -1.07
CA ALA A 216 19.75 -10.70 -2.34
C ALA A 216 20.85 -9.63 -2.48
N ARG A 217 20.61 -8.40 -1.99
CA ARG A 217 21.62 -7.33 -1.96
C ARG A 217 22.77 -7.67 -1.01
N LEU A 218 22.46 -8.18 0.18
CA LEU A 218 23.46 -8.65 1.13
C LEU A 218 24.31 -9.76 0.51
N ASP A 219 23.68 -10.77 -0.10
CA ASP A 219 24.38 -11.88 -0.74
C ASP A 219 25.23 -11.44 -1.95
N ALA A 220 24.78 -10.42 -2.69
CA ALA A 220 25.56 -9.81 -3.76
C ALA A 220 26.79 -9.07 -3.20
N SER A 221 26.64 -8.34 -2.09
CA SER A 221 27.72 -7.57 -1.48
C SER A 221 28.86 -8.44 -0.94
N LYS A 222 28.58 -9.66 -0.46
CA LYS A 222 29.60 -10.62 0.03
C LYS A 222 30.74 -10.93 -0.96
N LYS A 223 30.53 -10.66 -2.24
CA LYS A 223 31.58 -10.81 -3.27
C LYS A 223 32.65 -9.71 -3.17
N ASP A 224 32.26 -8.53 -2.70
CA ASP A 224 33.05 -7.30 -2.70
C ASP A 224 33.32 -6.75 -1.27
N THR A 225 32.63 -7.26 -0.25
CA THR A 225 32.65 -6.81 1.16
C THR A 225 32.91 -8.00 2.12
N PRO A 226 33.07 -7.82 3.45
CA PRO A 226 33.28 -8.92 4.41
C PRO A 226 32.28 -10.09 4.28
N PRO A 227 32.61 -11.30 4.81
CA PRO A 227 31.83 -12.53 4.62
C PRO A 227 30.35 -12.44 4.99
N GLU A 228 30.01 -11.53 5.90
CA GLU A 228 28.66 -11.28 6.38
C GLU A 228 27.81 -10.46 5.38
N GLY A 229 28.44 -9.75 4.44
CA GLY A 229 27.84 -8.77 3.54
C GLY A 229 27.80 -7.36 4.15
N ASP A 230 27.58 -6.35 3.33
CA ASP A 230 27.51 -4.94 3.76
C ASP A 230 26.06 -4.49 3.95
N THR A 231 25.73 -4.15 5.20
CA THR A 231 24.41 -3.59 5.55
C THR A 231 24.14 -2.23 4.92
N GLY A 232 25.17 -1.51 4.45
CA GLY A 232 25.04 -0.26 3.71
C GLY A 232 24.39 -0.42 2.34
N GLU A 233 24.42 -1.62 1.77
CA GLU A 233 23.81 -1.93 0.47
C GLU A 233 22.31 -2.26 0.58
N LEU A 234 21.77 -2.36 1.79
CA LEU A 234 20.35 -2.68 1.99
C LEU A 234 19.45 -1.55 1.49
N LEU A 235 18.30 -1.92 0.93
CA LEU A 235 17.23 -0.98 0.64
C LEU A 235 16.71 -0.39 1.96
N SER A 236 16.62 0.93 2.01
CA SER A 236 16.09 1.61 3.19
C SER A 236 14.61 1.27 3.38
N GLY A 237 14.23 1.02 4.63
CA GLY A 237 12.85 0.76 5.02
C GLY A 237 12.43 1.66 6.17
N PHE A 238 11.18 2.09 6.19
CA PHE A 238 10.57 2.85 7.28
C PHE A 238 9.30 2.15 7.74
N PHE A 239 9.04 2.14 9.04
CA PHE A 239 7.79 1.72 9.63
C PHE A 239 7.33 2.79 10.62
N ASP A 240 6.10 3.29 10.44
CA ASP A 240 5.50 4.27 11.35
C ASP A 240 6.39 5.51 11.59
N GLY A 241 6.97 6.04 10.51
CA GLY A 241 7.86 7.21 10.53
C GLY A 241 9.28 6.95 11.04
N ARG A 242 9.62 5.72 11.42
CA ARG A 242 10.95 5.35 11.92
C ARG A 242 11.67 4.43 10.95
N GLN A 243 12.99 4.59 10.82
CA GLN A 243 13.78 3.67 10.01
C GLN A 243 13.76 2.26 10.60
N ILE A 244 13.58 1.27 9.75
CA ILE A 244 13.62 -0.15 10.09
C ILE A 244 15.07 -0.52 10.39
N THR A 245 15.28 -1.27 11.47
CA THR A 245 16.63 -1.73 11.84
C THR A 245 17.13 -2.78 10.85
N PRO A 246 18.46 -2.91 10.62
CA PRO A 246 19.00 -3.89 9.69
C PRO A 246 18.50 -5.32 9.95
N GLY A 247 18.40 -5.74 11.21
CA GLY A 247 17.88 -7.06 11.58
C GLY A 247 16.40 -7.26 11.23
N ALA A 248 15.57 -6.23 11.41
CA ALA A 248 14.17 -6.29 11.00
C ALA A 248 14.04 -6.29 9.47
N ALA A 249 14.94 -5.62 8.74
CA ALA A 249 14.92 -5.55 7.28
C ALA A 249 15.18 -6.88 6.55
N VAL A 250 15.69 -7.89 7.29
CA VAL A 250 15.92 -9.25 6.78
C VAL A 250 15.06 -10.32 7.49
N CYS A 251 14.21 -9.92 8.43
CA CYS A 251 13.36 -10.84 9.20
C CYS A 251 12.06 -11.17 8.45
N GLU A 252 11.73 -12.46 8.39
CA GLU A 252 10.50 -12.95 7.76
C GLU A 252 9.26 -12.72 8.61
N VAL A 253 8.13 -12.46 7.94
CA VAL A 253 6.80 -12.40 8.54
C VAL A 253 5.87 -13.39 7.87
N SER A 254 4.71 -13.65 8.49
CA SER A 254 3.71 -14.58 7.95
C SER A 254 3.39 -14.30 6.48
N GLY A 255 3.26 -15.36 5.66
CA GLY A 255 2.81 -15.22 4.27
C GLY A 255 1.41 -14.60 4.18
N GLY A 256 1.21 -13.72 3.18
CA GLY A 256 -0.05 -13.05 2.91
C GLY A 256 -0.92 -13.83 1.92
N TYR A 257 -0.88 -13.43 0.66
CA TYR A 257 -1.55 -14.04 -0.49
C TYR A 257 -0.66 -15.02 -1.25
N THR A 258 0.66 -14.99 -1.03
CA THR A 258 1.55 -16.00 -1.63
C THR A 258 1.31 -17.36 -0.97
N ILE A 259 0.89 -18.34 -1.75
CA ILE A 259 0.79 -19.73 -1.31
C ILE A 259 2.21 -20.30 -1.32
N SER A 260 2.64 -20.91 -0.19
CA SER A 260 3.93 -21.58 -0.03
C SER A 260 4.15 -22.69 -1.06
#